data_AF-A0A2R5HL51-F1
#
_entry.id   AF-A0A2R5HL51-F1
#
_cell.length_a   1.000
_cell.length_b   1.000
_cell.length_c   1.000
_cell.angle_alpha   90.00
_cell.angle_beta   90.00
_cell.angle_gamma   90.00
#
_symmetry.space_group_name_H-M   'P 1'
#
loop_
_entity.id
_entity.type
_entity.pdbx_description
1 polymer ?
#
loop_
_entity_poly.entity_id
_entity_poly.type
_entity_poly.pdbx_seq_one_letter_code
_entity_poly.pdbx_strand_id
1 'polypeptide(L)'
;MGAIKMSRFSLQFIEPIMLFLLLLIDGQLTQVLGHLMSGPYLPVSHLVLIFLIYAVTCHRQSYLVFLGIFLGLVYDAYFIGVYGIASLLFPIIALFLYNIQTVVFTNRWTRLFTVIIVVAAFEVLSAVLAGIAGIGTHDVLGLIAYQLAPSLLINIVFALLLQAALERLYKLGVGNMSYKTK
;
A
#
# COMPACT_ATOMS: atom_id res chain seq x y z
N MET A 1 -17.55 25.88 -5.32
CA MET A 1 -16.54 25.18 -4.49
C MET A 1 -15.43 24.70 -5.42
N GLY A 2 -14.31 25.42 -5.48
CA GLY A 2 -13.27 25.24 -6.50
C GLY A 2 -12.49 23.95 -6.28
N ALA A 3 -12.62 22.98 -7.18
CA ALA A 3 -11.74 21.83 -7.22
C ALA A 3 -10.32 22.32 -7.52
N ILE A 4 -9.43 22.21 -6.53
CA ILE A 4 -8.02 22.55 -6.66
C ILE A 4 -7.45 21.70 -7.80
N LYS A 5 -7.14 22.34 -8.92
CA LYS A 5 -6.56 21.72 -10.12
C LYS A 5 -5.10 21.41 -9.84
N MET A 6 -4.80 20.32 -9.11
CA MET A 6 -3.40 19.90 -8.89
C MET A 6 -2.79 19.43 -10.22
N SER A 7 -1.77 20.13 -10.71
CA SER A 7 -0.97 19.68 -11.85
C SER A 7 -0.15 18.44 -11.45
N ARG A 8 0.25 17.59 -12.40
CA ARG A 8 1.12 16.42 -12.13
C ARG A 8 2.40 16.78 -11.36
N PHE A 9 2.86 18.02 -11.52
CA PHE A 9 4.03 18.57 -10.83
C PHE A 9 3.75 18.87 -9.34
N SER A 10 2.53 19.28 -8.99
CA SER A 10 2.13 19.54 -7.61
C SER A 10 1.95 18.26 -6.79
N LEU A 11 1.46 17.18 -7.42
CA LEU A 11 1.36 15.86 -6.78
C LEU A 11 2.73 15.30 -6.38
N GLN A 12 3.76 15.48 -7.21
CA GLN A 12 5.13 15.01 -6.93
C GLN A 12 5.74 15.53 -5.61
N PHE A 13 5.35 16.73 -5.16
CA PHE A 13 5.85 17.28 -3.90
C PHE A 13 4.91 16.99 -2.72
N ILE A 14 3.61 16.88 -2.96
CA ILE A 14 2.61 16.65 -1.91
C ILE A 14 2.50 15.17 -1.55
N GLU A 15 2.74 14.27 -2.50
CA GLU A 15 2.55 12.84 -2.33
C GLU A 15 3.44 12.20 -1.25
N PRO A 16 4.74 12.52 -1.13
CA PRO A 16 5.56 11.99 -0.03
C PRO A 16 5.02 12.39 1.34
N ILE A 17 4.60 13.66 1.48
CA ILE A 17 4.03 14.18 2.73
C ILE A 17 2.69 13.51 3.01
N MET A 18 1.84 13.36 1.99
CA MET A 18 0.55 12.69 2.11
C MET A 18 0.72 11.24 2.53
N LEU A 19 1.61 10.48 1.85
CA LEU A 19 1.87 9.07 2.16
C LEU A 19 2.51 8.89 3.53
N PHE A 20 3.37 9.83 3.96
CA PHE A 20 3.92 9.84 5.31
C PHE A 20 2.83 10.04 6.36
N LEU A 21 1.92 11.01 6.17
CA LEU A 21 0.78 11.20 7.08
C LEU A 21 -0.16 10.00 7.05
N LEU A 22 -0.38 9.41 5.88
CA LEU A 22 -1.19 8.22 5.70
C LEU A 22 -0.59 7.03 6.46
N LEU A 23 0.74 6.87 6.45
CA LEU A 23 1.46 5.85 7.21
C LEU A 23 1.20 5.98 8.72
N LEU A 24 1.23 7.20 9.26
CA LEU A 24 0.93 7.44 10.67
C LEU A 24 -0.54 7.12 10.99
N ILE A 25 -1.46 7.53 10.10
CA ILE A 25 -2.88 7.20 10.21
C ILE A 25 -3.08 5.68 10.15
N ASP A 26 -2.35 4.98 9.28
CA ASP A 26 -2.39 3.51 9.13
C ASP A 26 -2.11 2.82 10.45
N GLY A 27 -1.13 3.34 11.21
CA GLY A 27 -0.78 2.79 12.51
C GLY A 27 -1.84 3.02 13.58
N GLN A 28 -2.43 4.22 13.63
CA GLN A 28 -3.53 4.49 14.55
C GLN A 28 -4.77 3.67 14.18
N LEU A 29 -5.05 3.51 12.89
CA LEU A 29 -6.17 2.73 12.39
C LEU A 29 -5.99 1.25 12.73
N THR A 30 -4.79 0.71 12.56
CA THR A 30 -4.44 -0.66 12.97
C THR A 30 -4.69 -0.89 14.46
N GLN A 31 -4.31 0.04 15.33
CA GLN A 31 -4.57 -0.06 16.77
C GLN A 31 -6.07 -0.04 17.10
N VAL A 32 -6.82 0.91 16.51
CA VAL A 32 -8.27 1.01 16.70
C VAL A 32 -8.98 -0.25 16.23
N LEU A 33 -8.58 -0.80 15.07
CA LEU A 33 -9.13 -2.04 14.54
C LEU A 33 -8.81 -3.25 15.42
N GLY A 34 -7.59 -3.33 15.95
CA GLY A 34 -7.20 -4.36 16.91
C GLY A 34 -8.04 -4.31 18.19
N HIS A 35 -8.29 -3.12 18.74
CA HIS A 35 -9.16 -2.96 19.89
C HIS A 35 -10.63 -3.32 19.60
N LEU A 36 -11.13 -2.98 18.41
CA LEU A 36 -12.51 -3.28 18.02
C LEU A 36 -12.75 -4.79 17.83
N MET A 37 -11.77 -5.52 17.31
CA MET A 37 -11.91 -6.94 16.95
C MET A 37 -11.78 -7.92 18.12
N SER A 38 -11.66 -7.43 19.38
CA SER A 38 -11.79 -8.18 20.65
C SER A 38 -11.48 -9.69 20.56
N GLY A 39 -10.20 -10.07 20.57
CA GLY A 39 -9.79 -11.47 20.44
C GLY A 39 -8.32 -11.63 20.04
N PRO A 40 -7.91 -12.82 19.54
CA PRO A 40 -6.54 -13.05 19.04
C PRO A 40 -6.26 -12.38 17.70
N TYR A 41 -7.25 -11.74 17.07
CA TYR A 41 -7.13 -11.14 15.74
C TYR A 41 -6.32 -9.85 15.78
N LEU A 42 -5.33 -9.76 14.89
CA LEU A 42 -4.39 -8.65 14.74
C LEU A 42 -4.49 -8.10 13.31
N PRO A 43 -5.61 -7.46 12.94
CA PRO A 43 -5.76 -6.88 11.61
C PRO A 43 -4.79 -5.71 11.42
N VAL A 44 -4.07 -5.71 10.31
CA VAL A 44 -3.18 -4.62 9.91
C VAL A 44 -3.77 -3.86 8.73
N SER A 45 -3.82 -2.55 8.87
CA SER A 45 -4.19 -1.64 7.79
C SER A 45 -2.95 -1.36 6.92
N HIS A 46 -3.11 -1.44 5.61
CA HIS A 46 -2.05 -1.19 4.61
C HIS A 46 -2.47 -0.12 3.61
N LEU A 47 -2.94 1.03 4.11
CA LEU A 47 -3.37 2.15 3.27
C LEU A 47 -2.25 2.67 2.38
N VAL A 48 -1.00 2.64 2.85
CA VAL A 48 0.16 3.06 2.05
C VAL A 48 0.32 2.20 0.81
N LEU A 49 0.14 0.88 0.91
CA LEU A 49 0.20 -0.03 -0.24
C LEU A 49 -0.93 0.26 -1.24
N ILE A 50 -2.14 0.54 -0.74
CA ILE A 50 -3.28 0.93 -1.58
C ILE A 50 -2.95 2.20 -2.36
N PHE A 51 -2.42 3.24 -1.72
CA PHE A 51 -2.07 4.49 -2.41
C PHE A 51 -0.88 4.30 -3.36
N LEU A 52 0.10 3.48 -2.99
CA LEU A 52 1.27 3.17 -3.84
C LEU A 52 0.85 2.58 -5.20
N ILE A 53 -0.23 1.78 -5.24
CA ILE A 53 -0.82 1.28 -6.49
C ILE A 53 -1.25 2.41 -7.41
N TYR A 54 -1.76 3.53 -6.90
CA TYR A 54 -2.16 4.69 -7.71
C TYR A 54 -0.98 5.61 -8.02
N ALA A 55 -0.02 5.72 -7.11
CA ALA A 55 1.21 6.50 -7.26
C ALA A 55 1.96 6.20 -8.56
N VAL A 56 1.98 4.93 -8.98
CA VAL A 56 2.71 4.49 -10.19
C VAL A 56 2.22 5.15 -11.48
N THR A 57 0.98 5.64 -11.51
CA THR A 57 0.40 6.27 -12.72
C THR A 57 0.86 7.70 -12.97
N CYS A 58 1.40 8.35 -11.93
CA CYS A 58 1.75 9.77 -11.95
C CYS A 58 3.26 10.03 -11.88
N HIS A 59 4.05 9.03 -11.49
CA HIS A 59 5.47 9.18 -11.16
C HIS A 59 6.37 8.34 -12.06
N ARG A 60 7.63 8.78 -12.16
CA ARG A 60 8.68 7.98 -12.82
C ARG A 60 9.10 6.84 -11.90
N GLN A 61 9.56 5.74 -12.50
CA GLN A 61 10.06 4.57 -11.78
C GLN A 61 11.10 4.91 -10.69
N SER A 62 12.11 5.71 -11.03
CA SER A 62 13.17 6.07 -10.08
C SER A 62 12.64 6.79 -8.84
N TYR A 63 11.70 7.72 -9.03
CA TYR A 63 11.06 8.44 -7.94
C TYR A 63 10.27 7.47 -7.02
N LEU A 64 9.54 6.52 -7.58
CA LEU A 64 8.77 5.52 -6.81
C LEU A 64 9.67 4.61 -5.98
N VAL A 65 10.84 4.25 -6.51
CA VAL A 65 11.85 3.49 -5.76
C VAL A 65 12.37 4.30 -4.57
N PHE A 66 12.78 5.55 -4.79
CA PHE A 66 13.24 6.42 -3.71
C PHE A 66 12.16 6.65 -2.65
N LEU A 67 10.93 6.89 -3.09
CA LEU A 67 9.77 7.05 -2.21
C LEU A 67 9.50 5.77 -1.41
N GLY A 68 9.56 4.60 -2.05
CA GLY A 68 9.40 3.30 -1.39
C GLY A 68 10.47 3.03 -0.33
N ILE A 69 11.74 3.32 -0.64
CA ILE A 69 12.83 3.22 0.35
C ILE A 69 12.57 4.15 1.53
N PHE A 70 12.26 5.43 1.27
CA PHE A 70 12.02 6.42 2.32
C PHE A 70 10.85 6.01 3.23
N LEU A 71 9.69 5.68 2.64
CA LEU A 71 8.52 5.25 3.40
C LEU A 71 8.78 3.93 4.14
N GLY A 72 9.53 3.01 3.54
CA GLY A 72 9.85 1.74 4.16
C GLY A 72 10.81 1.89 5.35
N LEU A 73 11.77 2.83 5.29
CA LEU A 73 12.61 3.17 6.45
C LEU A 73 11.80 3.73 7.61
N VAL A 74 10.82 4.60 7.32
CA VAL A 74 9.91 5.13 8.35
C VAL A 74 9.02 4.01 8.90
N TYR A 75 8.50 3.13 8.04
CA TYR A 75 7.68 1.99 8.44
C TYR A 75 8.47 1.06 9.38
N ASP A 76 9.70 0.70 8.99
CA ASP A 76 10.58 -0.15 9.79
C ASP A 76 10.85 0.45 11.16
N ALA A 77 11.15 1.75 11.23
CA ALA A 77 11.41 2.45 12.49
C ALA A 77 10.17 2.53 13.39
N TYR A 78 8.98 2.73 12.82
CA TYR A 78 7.75 2.99 13.57
C TYR A 78 7.00 1.72 13.98
N PHE A 79 6.94 0.70 13.09
CA PHE A 79 6.12 -0.50 13.30
C PHE A 79 6.92 -1.72 13.72
N ILE A 80 8.07 -1.95 13.11
CA ILE A 80 8.83 -3.21 13.28
C ILE A 80 9.93 -3.05 14.34
N GLY A 81 10.53 -1.86 14.44
CA GLY A 81 11.69 -1.58 15.29
C GLY A 81 13.01 -2.09 14.69
N VAL A 82 12.99 -2.66 13.49
CA VAL A 82 14.17 -3.18 12.78
C VAL A 82 14.16 -2.70 11.33
N TYR A 83 15.26 -2.09 10.91
CA TYR A 83 15.47 -1.64 9.53
C TYR A 83 15.76 -2.81 8.59
N GLY A 84 15.20 -2.77 7.38
CA GLY A 84 15.53 -3.69 6.30
C GLY A 84 14.38 -4.55 5.79
N ILE A 85 13.21 -4.54 6.45
CA ILE A 85 12.05 -5.35 6.04
C ILE A 85 11.19 -4.54 5.07
N ALA A 86 10.47 -3.53 5.56
CA ALA A 86 9.65 -2.67 4.73
C ALA A 86 10.49 -1.77 3.82
N SER A 87 11.68 -1.32 4.27
CA SER A 87 12.61 -0.56 3.42
C SER A 87 13.07 -1.32 2.18
N LEU A 88 13.04 -2.67 2.22
CA LEU A 88 13.33 -3.54 1.09
C LEU A 88 12.06 -3.88 0.30
N LEU A 89 10.95 -4.20 0.98
CA LEU A 89 9.72 -4.65 0.31
C LEU A 89 9.00 -3.52 -0.43
N PHE A 90 8.91 -2.32 0.13
CA PHE A 90 8.21 -1.19 -0.51
C PHE A 90 8.78 -0.81 -1.89
N PRO A 91 10.10 -0.63 -2.09
CA PRO A 91 10.63 -0.34 -3.42
C PRO A 91 10.46 -1.51 -4.39
N ILE A 92 10.53 -2.76 -3.94
CA ILE A 92 10.29 -3.94 -4.77
C ILE A 92 8.83 -3.98 -5.23
N ILE A 93 7.89 -3.74 -4.32
CA ILE A 93 6.45 -3.65 -4.63
C ILE A 93 6.20 -2.49 -5.61
N ALA A 94 6.81 -1.32 -5.39
CA ALA A 94 6.68 -0.18 -6.29
C ALA A 94 7.18 -0.50 -7.71
N LEU A 95 8.32 -1.20 -7.83
CA LEU A 95 8.84 -1.68 -9.11
C LEU A 95 7.93 -2.69 -9.77
N PHE A 96 7.44 -3.67 -9.01
CA PHE A 96 6.49 -4.67 -9.50
C PHE A 96 5.25 -3.99 -10.08
N LEU A 97 4.62 -3.10 -9.30
CA LEU A 97 3.43 -2.34 -9.70
C LEU A 97 3.68 -1.47 -10.93
N TYR A 98 4.84 -0.82 -11.03
CA TYR A 98 5.20 -0.02 -12.19
C TYR A 98 5.28 -0.86 -13.47
N ASN A 99 5.77 -2.10 -13.39
CA ASN A 99 5.85 -3.00 -14.54
C ASN A 99 4.49 -3.53 -14.99
N ILE A 100 3.57 -3.77 -14.06
CA ILE A 100 2.23 -4.31 -14.37
C ILE A 100 1.14 -3.23 -14.46
N GLN A 101 1.49 -1.95 -14.40
CA GLN A 101 0.53 -0.84 -14.27
C GLN A 101 -0.57 -0.84 -15.37
N THR A 102 -0.23 -1.24 -16.59
CA THR A 102 -1.20 -1.32 -17.70
C THR A 102 -2.30 -2.36 -17.43
N VAL A 103 -1.94 -3.48 -16.80
CA VAL A 103 -2.88 -4.54 -16.39
C VAL A 103 -3.69 -4.07 -15.17
N VAL A 104 -3.03 -3.49 -14.17
CA VAL A 104 -3.67 -3.02 -12.92
C VAL A 104 -4.81 -2.05 -13.23
N PHE A 105 -4.58 -1.09 -14.13
CA PHE A 105 -5.54 -0.04 -14.48
C PHE A 105 -6.48 -0.39 -15.64
N THR A 106 -6.54 -1.65 -16.07
CA THR A 106 -7.48 -2.10 -17.11
C THR A 106 -8.94 -1.98 -16.65
N ASN A 107 -9.27 -2.41 -15.43
CA ASN A 107 -10.60 -2.22 -14.87
C ASN A 107 -10.56 -2.09 -13.33
N ARG A 108 -11.73 -1.91 -12.72
CA ARG A 108 -11.85 -1.77 -11.26
C ARG A 108 -11.53 -3.05 -10.48
N TRP A 109 -11.79 -4.20 -11.08
CA TRP A 109 -11.57 -5.52 -10.47
C TRP A 109 -10.09 -5.90 -10.46
N THR A 110 -9.37 -5.70 -11.56
CA THR A 110 -7.92 -5.94 -11.65
C THR A 110 -7.18 -5.15 -10.60
N ARG A 111 -7.64 -3.92 -10.32
CA ARG A 111 -7.07 -3.10 -9.26
C ARG A 111 -7.36 -3.64 -7.85
N LEU A 112 -8.58 -4.14 -7.61
CA LEU A 112 -8.91 -4.80 -6.34
C LEU A 112 -8.06 -6.05 -6.12
N PHE A 113 -7.93 -6.92 -7.13
CA PHE A 113 -7.05 -8.09 -7.06
C PHE A 113 -5.59 -7.71 -6.84
N THR A 114 -5.14 -6.60 -7.44
CA THR A 114 -3.80 -6.08 -7.19
C THR A 114 -3.59 -5.72 -5.73
N VAL A 115 -4.58 -5.09 -5.06
CA VAL A 115 -4.51 -4.83 -3.61
C VAL A 115 -4.38 -6.13 -2.84
N ILE A 116 -5.23 -7.13 -3.13
CA ILE A 116 -5.20 -8.43 -2.44
C ILE A 116 -3.82 -9.08 -2.57
N ILE A 117 -3.27 -9.12 -3.79
CA ILE A 117 -1.96 -9.73 -4.06
C ILE A 117 -0.85 -8.97 -3.34
N VAL A 118 -0.83 -7.64 -3.41
CA VAL A 118 0.23 -6.82 -2.81
C VAL A 118 0.19 -6.89 -1.29
N VAL A 119 -1.00 -6.81 -0.67
CA VAL A 119 -1.15 -6.91 0.79
C VAL A 119 -0.73 -8.30 1.27
N ALA A 120 -1.20 -9.36 0.60
CA ALA A 120 -0.82 -10.73 0.96
C ALA A 120 0.68 -10.96 0.80
N ALA A 121 1.27 -10.51 -0.33
CA ALA A 121 2.70 -10.62 -0.56
C ALA A 121 3.50 -9.85 0.49
N PHE A 122 3.09 -8.64 0.83
CA PHE A 122 3.77 -7.84 1.85
C PHE A 122 3.76 -8.53 3.21
N GLU A 123 2.61 -9.03 3.68
CA GLU A 123 2.54 -9.68 4.99
C GLU A 123 3.32 -11.00 5.04
N VAL A 124 3.19 -11.85 4.02
CA VAL A 124 3.92 -13.12 3.97
C VAL A 124 5.42 -12.89 3.86
N LEU A 125 5.87 -12.01 2.97
CA LEU A 125 7.30 -11.71 2.82
C LEU A 125 7.86 -11.01 4.06
N SER A 126 7.09 -10.11 4.68
CA SER A 126 7.50 -9.47 5.94
C SER A 126 7.67 -10.51 7.05
N ALA A 127 6.73 -11.44 7.20
CA ALA A 127 6.83 -12.51 8.19
C ALA A 127 8.02 -13.45 7.92
N VAL A 128 8.31 -13.78 6.66
CA VAL A 128 9.48 -14.57 6.28
C VAL A 128 10.77 -13.83 6.61
N LEU A 129 10.89 -12.56 6.24
CA LEU A 129 12.08 -11.74 6.54
C LEU A 129 12.26 -11.54 8.05
N ALA A 130 11.17 -11.33 8.79
CA ALA A 130 11.17 -11.21 10.23
C ALA A 130 11.64 -12.53 10.89
N GLY A 131 11.16 -13.68 10.40
CA GLY A 131 11.64 -14.99 10.81
C GLY A 131 13.15 -15.22 10.54
N ILE A 132 13.66 -14.77 9.38
CA ILE A 132 15.10 -14.83 9.05
C ILE A 132 15.91 -13.92 9.98
N ALA A 133 15.38 -12.74 10.32
CA ALA A 133 16.01 -11.80 11.24
C ALA A 133 15.91 -12.23 12.72
N GLY A 134 15.29 -13.37 13.02
CA GLY A 134 15.12 -13.87 14.39
C GLY A 134 14.07 -13.11 15.21
N ILE A 135 13.23 -12.30 14.55
CA ILE A 135 12.19 -11.46 15.14
C ILE A 135 10.83 -11.93 14.63
N GLY A 136 10.22 -12.90 15.30
CA GLY A 136 8.89 -13.38 14.91
C GLY A 136 8.56 -14.76 15.45
N THR A 137 7.27 -15.06 15.52
CA THR A 137 6.77 -16.37 15.95
C THR A 137 6.62 -17.30 14.74
N HIS A 138 7.05 -18.56 14.87
CA HIS A 138 6.93 -19.57 13.81
C HIS A 138 5.52 -20.16 13.64
N ASP A 139 4.50 -19.52 14.21
CA ASP A 139 3.11 -19.98 14.09
C ASP A 139 2.49 -19.52 12.76
N VAL A 140 2.70 -20.33 11.73
CA VAL A 140 2.17 -20.09 10.38
C VAL A 140 0.64 -20.11 10.36
N LEU A 141 0.01 -20.99 11.15
CA LEU A 141 -1.45 -21.07 11.20
C LEU A 141 -2.03 -19.85 11.89
N GLY A 142 -1.40 -19.38 12.97
CA GLY A 142 -1.76 -18.13 13.63
C GLY A 142 -1.58 -16.92 12.71
N LEU A 143 -0.49 -16.85 11.95
CA LEU A 143 -0.26 -15.80 10.96
C LEU A 143 -1.41 -15.76 9.93
N ILE A 144 -1.80 -16.90 9.38
CA ILE A 144 -2.85 -16.95 8.35
C ILE A 144 -4.22 -16.59 8.94
N ALA A 145 -4.59 -17.22 10.05
CA ALA A 145 -5.93 -17.12 10.61
C ALA A 145 -6.18 -15.80 11.35
N TYR A 146 -5.20 -15.30 12.09
CA TYR A 146 -5.37 -14.18 13.01
C TYR A 146 -4.81 -12.85 12.49
N GLN A 147 -3.92 -12.87 11.51
CA GLN A 147 -3.34 -11.65 10.93
C GLN A 147 -3.72 -11.50 9.45
N LEU A 148 -3.33 -12.45 8.60
CA LEU A 148 -3.49 -12.34 7.14
C LEU A 148 -4.95 -12.24 6.70
N ALA A 149 -5.79 -13.18 7.12
CA ALA A 149 -7.20 -13.20 6.75
C ALA A 149 -7.95 -11.91 7.17
N PRO A 150 -7.88 -11.46 8.44
CA PRO A 150 -8.56 -10.23 8.84
C PRO A 150 -7.95 -8.97 8.21
N SER A 151 -6.63 -8.89 8.05
CA SER A 151 -5.97 -7.80 7.32
C SER A 151 -6.48 -7.69 5.89
N LEU A 152 -6.53 -8.81 5.15
CA LEU A 152 -7.00 -8.81 3.76
C LEU A 152 -8.44 -8.33 3.67
N LEU A 153 -9.32 -8.78 4.56
CA LEU A 153 -10.72 -8.38 4.57
C LEU A 153 -10.85 -6.85 4.73
N ILE A 154 -10.16 -6.28 5.71
CA ILE A 154 -10.19 -4.84 5.97
C ILE A 154 -9.59 -4.04 4.82
N ASN A 155 -8.47 -4.48 4.25
CA ASN A 155 -7.84 -3.78 3.13
C ASN A 155 -8.67 -3.87 1.83
N ILE A 156 -9.44 -4.95 1.63
CA ILE A 156 -10.45 -5.03 0.56
C ILE A 156 -11.54 -3.97 0.78
N VAL A 157 -12.05 -3.84 2.01
CA VAL A 157 -13.05 -2.82 2.36
C VAL A 157 -12.50 -1.42 2.10
N PHE A 158 -11.28 -1.12 2.56
CA PHE A 158 -10.64 0.16 2.29
C PHE A 158 -10.42 0.41 0.80
N ALA A 159 -9.98 -0.60 0.05
CA ALA A 159 -9.79 -0.47 -1.39
C ALA A 159 -11.10 -0.10 -2.10
N LEU A 160 -12.21 -0.73 -1.73
CA LEU A 160 -13.54 -0.43 -2.29
C LEU A 160 -14.04 0.98 -1.90
N LEU A 161 -13.91 1.36 -0.63
CA LEU A 161 -14.35 2.67 -0.14
C LEU A 161 -13.52 3.82 -0.74
N LEU A 162 -12.20 3.65 -0.81
CA LEU A 162 -11.28 4.67 -1.30
C LEU A 162 -11.19 4.70 -2.82
N GLN A 163 -11.70 3.68 -3.52
CA GLN A 163 -11.56 3.53 -4.97
C GLN A 163 -11.95 4.80 -5.74
N ALA A 164 -13.14 5.34 -5.46
CA ALA A 164 -13.67 6.51 -6.15
C ALA A 164 -12.91 7.79 -5.80
N ALA A 165 -12.45 7.92 -4.55
CA ALA A 165 -11.66 9.08 -4.11
C ALA A 165 -10.28 9.08 -4.79
N LEU A 166 -9.63 7.92 -4.85
CA LEU A 166 -8.31 7.75 -5.47
C LEU A 166 -8.36 7.91 -6.99
N GLU A 167 -9.40 7.40 -7.67
CA GLU A 167 -9.60 7.66 -9.10
C GLU A 167 -9.67 9.17 -9.41
N ARG A 168 -10.38 9.93 -8.57
CA ARG A 168 -10.47 11.40 -8.70
C ARG A 168 -9.15 12.10 -8.39
N LEU A 169 -8.46 11.71 -7.32
CA LEU A 169 -7.20 12.29 -6.88
C LEU A 169 -6.11 12.13 -7.95
N TYR A 170 -5.96 10.93 -8.49
CA TYR A 170 -4.97 10.61 -9.53
C TYR A 170 -5.46 10.88 -10.95
N LYS A 171 -6.66 11.49 -11.09
CA LYS A 171 -7.27 11.86 -12.37
C LYS A 171 -7.34 10.71 -13.36
N LEU A 172 -7.59 9.52 -12.85
CA LEU A 172 -7.91 8.35 -13.63
C LEU A 172 -9.35 8.52 -14.11
N GLY A 173 -9.51 9.29 -15.18
CA GLY A 173 -10.81 9.48 -15.81
C GLY A 173 -11.32 8.16 -16.36
N VAL A 174 -12.57 7.81 -16.02
CA VAL A 174 -13.36 6.87 -16.80
C VAL A 174 -13.45 7.44 -18.22
N GLY A 175 -12.58 6.99 -19.13
CA GLY A 175 -12.63 7.38 -20.54
C GLY A 175 -11.37 7.97 -21.19
N ASN A 176 -10.18 7.96 -20.58
CA ASN A 176 -8.95 8.41 -21.27
C ASN A 176 -7.82 7.36 -21.26
N MET A 177 -8.16 6.09 -21.54
CA MET A 177 -7.20 5.07 -21.98
C MET A 177 -7.05 5.10 -23.51
N SER A 178 -6.76 6.27 -24.08
CA SER A 178 -6.13 6.31 -25.41
C SER A 178 -4.65 6.10 -25.18
N TYR A 179 -4.25 4.83 -25.23
CA TYR A 179 -2.88 4.32 -25.19
C TYR A 179 -1.90 5.28 -25.87
N LYS A 180 -1.03 5.89 -25.08
CA LYS A 180 0.15 6.56 -25.61
C LYS A 180 1.22 5.49 -25.83
N THR A 181 1.15 4.80 -26.97
CA THR A 181 2.28 4.06 -27.53
C THR A 181 3.40 5.03 -27.83
N LYS A 182 4.52 4.90 -27.13
CA LYS A 182 5.85 5.18 -27.63
C LYS A 182 6.80 4.16 -27.02
#